data_AF-A0A833LGP6-F1
#
_entry.id   AF-A0A833LGP6-F1
#
_cell.length_a   1.000
_cell.length_b   1.000
_cell.length_c   1.000
_cell.angle_alpha   90.00
_cell.angle_beta   90.00
_cell.angle_gamma   90.00
#
_symmetry.space_group_name_H-M   'P 1'
#
loop_
_entity.id
_entity.type
_entity.pdbx_description
1 polymer ?
#
loop_
_entity_poly.entity_id
_entity_poly.type
_entity_poly.pdbx_seq_one_letter_code
_entity_poly.pdbx_strand_id
1 'polypeptide(L)' 'MLGAAIALSGCAGGPSHRLLDAVAAEPQELLATHRIYVATTRAAAEDRKEVFSGERSVDLNFARVDITVPKVH' A
#
# COMPACT_ATOMS: atom_id res chain seq x y z
N MET A 1 -41.74 9.43 10.50
CA MET A 1 -41.18 8.29 9.74
C MET A 1 -39.67 8.28 9.95
N LEU A 2 -39.21 7.35 10.77
CA LEU A 2 -37.81 7.14 11.12
C LEU A 2 -37.18 6.29 10.01
N GLY A 3 -36.51 6.93 9.05
CA GLY A 3 -35.88 6.27 7.90
C GLY A 3 -34.36 6.40 8.00
N ALA A 4 -33.71 5.28 8.30
CA ALA A 4 -32.28 5.16 8.56
C ALA A 4 -31.40 5.81 7.47
N ALA A 5 -30.64 6.83 7.87
CA ALA A 5 -29.52 7.34 7.08
C ALA A 5 -28.41 6.28 7.10
N ILE A 6 -28.17 5.69 5.93
CA ILE A 6 -27.20 4.62 5.72
C ILE A 6 -25.81 5.17 6.08
N ALA A 7 -25.22 4.59 7.12
CA ALA A 7 -23.81 4.77 7.46
C ALA A 7 -22.94 4.12 6.38
N LEU A 8 -22.68 4.84 5.28
CA LEU A 8 -21.66 4.52 4.29
C LEU A 8 -20.30 5.11 4.69
N SER A 9 -19.99 5.20 5.99
CA SER A 9 -18.60 5.38 6.41
C SER A 9 -17.89 4.06 6.18
N GLY A 10 -17.49 3.81 4.93
CA GLY A 10 -16.52 2.76 4.65
C GLY A 10 -15.31 3.00 5.54
N CYS A 11 -14.76 1.93 6.12
CA CYS A 11 -13.45 1.95 6.76
C CYS A 11 -12.39 2.26 5.69
N ALA A 12 -12.36 3.50 5.20
CA ALA A 12 -11.21 4.05 4.52
C ALA A 12 -10.13 4.09 5.60
N GLY A 13 -9.25 3.07 5.57
CA GLY A 13 -8.13 2.96 6.49
C GLY A 13 -7.35 4.27 6.51
N GLY A 14 -6.78 4.59 7.67
CA GLY A 14 -6.00 5.82 7.88
C GLY A 14 -4.81 5.96 6.93
N PRO A 15 -3.96 6.99 7.09
CA PRO A 15 -3.00 7.50 6.09
C PRO A 15 -1.80 6.59 5.76
N SER A 16 -1.93 5.27 5.82
CA SER A 16 -0.88 4.29 5.54
C SER A 16 -0.63 4.04 4.05
N HIS A 17 -0.96 4.99 3.17
CA HIS A 17 -0.92 4.76 1.72
C HIS A 17 0.47 4.87 1.12
N ARG A 18 1.41 5.56 1.78
CA ARG A 18 2.76 5.79 1.24
C ARG A 18 3.68 4.59 1.49
N LEU A 19 3.82 3.73 0.48
CA LEU A 19 4.63 2.50 0.53
C LEU A 19 6.11 2.75 0.24
N LEU A 20 6.48 3.84 -0.42
CA LEU A 20 7.85 4.11 -0.90
C LEU A 20 8.59 5.20 -0.10
N ASP A 21 8.19 5.48 1.14
CA ASP A 21 8.93 6.37 2.05
C ASP A 21 9.84 5.63 3.03
N ALA A 22 10.22 4.40 2.70
CA ALA A 22 11.18 3.65 3.51
C ALA A 22 12.51 4.40 3.61
N VAL A 23 13.02 4.55 4.84
CA VAL A 23 14.36 5.06 5.09
C VAL A 23 15.36 4.00 4.66
N ALA A 24 16.42 4.40 3.94
CA ALA A 24 17.48 3.49 3.56
C ALA A 24 18.14 2.89 4.81
N ALA A 25 18.27 1.56 4.84
CA ALA A 25 18.95 0.84 5.89
C ALA A 25 20.36 0.45 5.46
N GLU A 26 21.30 0.44 6.40
CA GLU A 26 22.66 -0.03 6.16
C GLU A 26 22.63 -1.55 5.84
N PRO A 27 23.23 -2.01 4.73
CA PRO A 27 23.11 -3.41 4.30
C PRO A 27 23.55 -4.44 5.35
N GLN A 28 24.54 -4.06 6.17
CA GLN A 28 25.09 -4.84 7.27
C GLN A 28 24.11 -5.03 8.44
N GLU A 29 23.06 -4.22 8.53
CA GLU A 29 22.02 -4.29 9.56
C GLU A 29 20.79 -5.11 9.12
N LEU A 30 20.77 -5.57 7.86
CA LEU A 30 19.67 -6.36 7.31
C LEU A 30 19.82 -7.84 7.66
N LEU A 31 18.74 -8.45 8.14
CA LEU A 31 18.62 -9.89 8.36
C LEU A 31 18.11 -10.59 7.10
N ALA A 32 17.12 -10.00 6.45
CA ALA A 32 16.46 -10.58 5.28
C ALA A 32 15.93 -9.52 4.33
N THR A 33 15.70 -9.92 3.08
CA THR A 33 14.93 -9.16 2.09
C THR A 33 13.87 -10.07 1.50
N HIS A 34 12.62 -9.61 1.51
CA HIS A 34 11.47 -10.30 0.91
C HIS A 34 10.99 -9.56 -0.32
N ARG A 35 10.80 -10.29 -1.41
CA ARG A 35 10.24 -9.75 -2.63
C ARG A 35 8.77 -10.15 -2.75
N ILE A 36 7.92 -9.16 -2.95
CA ILE A 36 6.48 -9.33 -3.14
C ILE A 36 6.10 -8.80 -4.52
N TYR A 37 5.31 -9.58 -5.25
CA TYR A 37 4.70 -9.19 -6.50
C TYR A 37 3.21 -8.97 -6.29
N VAL A 38 2.72 -7.82 -6.74
CA VAL A 38 1.32 -7.41 -6.59
C VAL A 38 0.68 -7.40 -7.97
N ALA A 39 -0.48 -8.02 -8.08
CA ALA A 39 -1.40 -7.89 -9.21
C ALA A 39 -2.76 -7.41 -8.65
N THR A 40 -3.28 -6.30 -9.16
CA THR A 40 -4.46 -5.64 -8.59
C THR A 40 -5.27 -4.90 -9.63
N THR A 41 -6.57 -4.80 -9.42
CA THR A 41 -7.46 -3.94 -10.23
C THR A 41 -7.61 -2.54 -9.62
N ARG A 42 -6.72 -2.11 -8.71
CA ARG A 42 -6.69 -0.73 -8.23
C ARG A 42 -6.09 0.17 -9.30
N ALA A 43 -6.58 1.40 -9.40
CA ALA A 43 -5.98 2.43 -10.25
C ALA A 43 -4.61 2.86 -9.70
N ALA A 44 -3.74 3.33 -10.58
CA ALA A 44 -2.48 3.95 -10.17
C ALA A 44 -2.79 5.21 -9.33
N ALA A 45 -2.00 5.43 -8.29
CA ALA A 45 -2.08 6.67 -7.52
C ALA A 45 -1.44 7.84 -8.30
N GLU A 46 -1.96 9.05 -8.10
CA GLU A 46 -1.33 10.26 -8.62
C GLU A 46 0.04 10.48 -7.94
N ASP A 47 0.11 10.29 -6.61
CA ASP A 47 1.38 10.19 -5.89
C ASP A 47 1.97 8.79 -6.09
N ARG A 48 3.11 8.72 -6.80
CA ARG A 48 3.83 7.48 -7.03
C ARG A 48 4.29 6.79 -5.75
N LYS A 49 4.42 7.51 -4.64
CA LYS A 49 4.77 6.93 -3.34
C LYS A 49 3.64 6.07 -2.77
N GLU A 50 2.40 6.30 -3.20
CA GLU A 50 1.25 5.50 -2.79
C GLU A 50 1.04 4.25 -3.65
N VAL A 51 1.64 4.24 -4.84
CA VAL A 51 1.59 3.14 -5.84
C VAL A 51 0.19 2.93 -6.44
N PHE A 52 -0.82 2.70 -5.60
CA PHE A 52 -2.20 2.45 -6.00
C PHE A 52 -3.18 3.33 -5.21
N SER A 53 -4.19 3.87 -5.89
CA SER A 53 -5.24 4.66 -5.25
C SER A 53 -6.35 3.79 -4.65
N GLY A 54 -7.32 4.46 -4.02
CA GLY A 54 -8.56 3.85 -3.55
C GLY A 54 -9.46 3.32 -4.68
N GLU A 55 -9.32 3.88 -5.88
CA GLU A 55 -10.22 3.67 -7.00
C GLU A 55 -9.95 2.35 -7.75
N ARG A 56 -10.98 1.87 -8.46
CA ARG A 56 -10.83 0.71 -9.36
C ARG A 56 -10.38 1.15 -10.75
N SER A 57 -9.52 0.33 -11.34
CA SER A 57 -9.08 0.39 -12.73
C SER A 57 -9.83 -0.64 -13.57
N VAL A 58 -10.04 -0.31 -14.84
CA VAL A 58 -10.49 -1.28 -15.86
C VAL A 58 -9.36 -2.20 -16.32
N ASP A 59 -8.11 -1.75 -16.14
CA ASP A 59 -6.90 -2.50 -16.44
C ASP A 59 -6.33 -3.18 -15.18
N LEU A 60 -5.68 -4.33 -15.36
CA LEU A 60 -4.89 -4.99 -14.31
C LEU A 60 -3.56 -4.26 -14.14
N ASN A 61 -3.28 -3.81 -12.92
CA ASN A 61 -2.04 -3.13 -12.56
C ASN A 61 -1.12 -4.02 -11.72
N PHE A 62 0.17 -3.74 -11.82
CA PHE A 62 1.21 -4.54 -11.19
C PHE A 62 2.20 -3.68 -10.41
N ALA A 63 2.75 -4.23 -9.34
CA ALA A 63 3.89 -3.65 -8.63
C ALA A 63 4.83 -4.74 -8.11
N ARG A 64 6.09 -4.37 -7.89
CA ARG A 64 7.05 -5.16 -7.13
C ARG A 64 7.47 -4.35 -5.91
N VAL A 65 7.45 -4.98 -4.75
CA VAL A 65 7.88 -4.38 -3.49
C VAL A 65 8.97 -5.28 -2.90
N ASP A 66 10.13 -4.70 -2.62
CA ASP A 66 11.17 -5.36 -1.85
C ASP A 66 11.11 -4.80 -0.41
N ILE A 67 10.93 -5.67 0.58
CA ILE A 67 10.84 -5.33 1.99
C ILE A 67 12.08 -5.86 2.70
N THR A 68 12.77 -5.02 3.46
CA THR A 68 13.91 -5.41 4.28
C THR A 68 13.50 -5.61 5.74
N VAL A 69 14.08 -6.61 6.39
CA VAL A 69 13.88 -6.88 7.82
C VAL A 69 15.21 -6.60 8.54
N PRO A 70 15.28 -5.59 9.42
CA PRO A 70 16.44 -5.34 10.26
C PRO A 70 16.73 -6.50 11.24
N LYS A 71 17.99 -6.66 11.65
CA LYS A 71 18.44 -7.70 12.61
C LYS A 71 17.85 -7.59 14.02
N VAL A 72 17.26 -6.45 14.37
CA VAL A 72 16.81 -6.12 15.73
C VAL A 72 15.31 -6.29 15.96
N HIS A 73 14.56 -6.83 14.99
CA HIS A 73 13.13 -7.15 15.09
C HIS A 73 12.90 -8.64 15.29
#